data_AF-A0A5Q2F089-F1
#
_entry.id   AF-A0A5Q2F089-F1
#
_cell.length_a   1.000
_cell.length_b   1.000
_cell.length_c   1.000
_cell.angle_alpha   90.00
_cell.angle_beta   90.00
_cell.angle_gamma   90.00
#
_symmetry.space_group_name_H-M   'P 1'
#
loop_
_entity.id
_entity.type
_entity.pdbx_description
1 polymer ?
#
loop_
_entity_poly.entity_id
_entity_poly.type
_entity_poly.pdbx_seq_one_letter_code
_entity_poly.pdbx_strand_id
1 'polypeptide(L)'
;MTARNYVFTKHFTGNDEISAVDEASWEAGNLSEHFSDPLFKYVIVNVERCPQTEGIHWQGYTELTSSVRFTQVKAKAPILADAHFERRRGTRDEAREYCMKEDTQIAGPFEYGVFDDGQGTRSDLAEVAKAIAEGASELEISQLYPEHYIRYHKGIKALMAMQHKEADPDPDFVTRPWQEHLMALLTSEVADDRTIYWVTDTIGGKGKTRLATHLISMHHGFPLSGKMPDMVYAYMSRCNQHRYPRVAIFDISRAAQEYSGHLYSMAEHLKSGRLFNTKWESQHFTFPTPHVVFFSNTSWDRSKLSLDRVVEIDLNNPMWL
;
A
#
# COMPACT_ATOMS: atom_id res chain seq x y z
N MET A 1 32.65 2.00 19.61
CA MET A 1 31.60 1.95 18.57
C MET A 1 30.66 0.80 18.92
N THR A 2 29.34 1.01 18.84
CA THR A 2 28.33 -0.02 19.16
C THR A 2 27.88 -0.78 17.91
N ALA A 3 27.48 -2.04 18.07
CA ALA A 3 26.86 -2.84 17.02
C ALA A 3 25.90 -3.88 17.62
N ARG A 4 25.00 -4.41 16.78
CA ARG A 4 24.14 -5.54 17.13
C ARG A 4 24.73 -6.89 16.75
N ASN A 5 25.71 -6.92 15.86
CA ASN A 5 26.24 -8.16 15.30
C ASN A 5 27.77 -8.10 15.30
N TYR A 6 28.39 -9.15 15.81
CA TYR A 6 29.84 -9.26 15.94
C TYR A 6 30.32 -10.62 15.46
N VAL A 7 31.49 -10.63 14.82
CA VAL A 7 32.30 -11.84 14.65
C VAL A 7 33.41 -11.82 15.69
N PHE A 8 33.80 -12.98 16.19
CA PHE A 8 34.82 -13.09 17.22
C PHE A 8 35.70 -14.31 17.03
N THR A 9 36.91 -14.22 17.58
CA THR A 9 37.89 -15.31 17.63
C THR A 9 38.40 -15.46 19.06
N LYS A 10 38.36 -16.67 19.62
CA LYS A 10 38.77 -16.97 21.00
C LYS A 10 39.73 -18.16 21.01
N HIS A 11 40.97 -17.95 21.47
CA HIS A 11 41.96 -19.02 21.53
C HIS A 11 41.84 -19.84 22.81
N PHE A 12 42.21 -21.12 22.73
CA PHE A 12 42.29 -22.06 23.85
C PHE A 12 43.71 -22.61 23.94
N THR A 13 44.23 -22.72 25.16
CA THR A 13 45.58 -23.23 25.42
C THR A 13 45.55 -24.59 26.10
N GLY A 14 44.40 -25.03 26.62
CA GLY A 14 44.33 -26.18 27.51
C GLY A 14 45.01 -25.90 28.85
N ASN A 15 45.04 -26.93 29.69
CA ASN A 15 45.81 -26.96 30.93
C ASN A 15 46.49 -28.34 31.09
N ASP A 16 47.15 -28.59 32.22
CA ASP A 16 47.89 -29.84 32.45
C ASP A 16 46.99 -31.09 32.46
N GLU A 17 45.67 -30.94 32.58
CA GLU A 17 44.69 -32.03 32.71
C GLU A 17 43.79 -32.19 31.47
N ILE A 18 43.58 -31.12 30.69
CA ILE A 18 42.64 -31.07 29.56
C ILE A 18 43.33 -30.45 28.35
N SER A 19 43.28 -31.14 27.20
CA SER A 19 43.84 -30.61 25.96
C SER A 19 43.06 -29.38 25.49
N ALA A 20 43.72 -28.47 24.77
CA ALA A 20 43.06 -27.27 24.20
C ALA A 20 41.88 -27.63 23.28
N VAL A 21 41.93 -28.79 22.63
CA VAL A 21 40.84 -29.30 21.78
C VAL A 21 39.65 -29.73 22.62
N ASP A 22 39.89 -30.47 23.69
CA ASP A 22 38.83 -30.97 24.56
C ASP A 22 38.14 -29.82 25.30
N GLU A 23 38.92 -28.86 25.82
CA GLU A 23 38.40 -27.65 26.45
C GLU A 23 37.53 -26.86 25.46
N ALA A 24 38.06 -26.55 24.27
CA ALA A 24 37.32 -25.79 23.26
C ALA A 24 36.03 -26.50 22.81
N SER A 25 36.06 -27.83 22.67
CA SER A 25 34.90 -28.61 22.23
C SER A 25 33.86 -28.74 23.34
N TRP A 26 34.30 -28.94 24.59
CA TRP A 26 33.43 -28.99 25.76
C TRP A 26 32.68 -27.68 25.94
N GLU A 27 33.40 -26.56 25.94
CA GLU A 27 32.79 -25.25 26.15
C GLU A 27 31.84 -24.87 24.99
N ALA A 28 32.11 -25.36 23.77
CA ALA A 28 31.25 -25.15 22.61
C ALA A 28 30.00 -26.04 22.66
N GLY A 29 30.07 -27.20 23.29
CA GLY A 29 28.89 -28.03 23.60
C GLY A 29 27.95 -27.40 24.62
N ASN A 30 28.43 -26.43 25.42
CA ASN A 30 27.72 -25.84 26.55
C ASN A 30 27.40 -24.35 26.36
N LEU A 31 27.19 -23.90 25.11
CA LEU A 31 26.89 -22.49 24.82
C LEU A 31 25.71 -21.92 25.63
N SER A 32 24.71 -22.73 25.96
CA SER A 32 23.57 -22.27 26.76
C SER A 32 23.95 -21.77 28.16
N GLU A 33 25.03 -22.30 28.74
CA GLU A 33 25.52 -21.85 30.05
C GLU A 33 26.18 -20.47 29.92
N HIS A 34 26.95 -20.26 28.85
CA HIS A 34 27.73 -19.04 28.60
C HIS A 34 26.92 -17.88 28.04
N PHE A 35 25.86 -18.17 27.29
CA PHE A 35 25.09 -17.19 26.53
C PHE A 35 23.64 -17.05 27.02
N SER A 36 23.38 -17.43 28.27
CA SER A 36 22.06 -17.34 28.91
C SER A 36 21.54 -15.91 29.11
N ASP A 37 22.39 -14.88 29.02
CA ASP A 37 21.94 -13.48 29.12
C ASP A 37 21.01 -13.12 27.94
N PRO A 38 19.85 -12.48 28.17
CA PRO A 38 18.88 -12.10 27.13
C PRO A 38 19.44 -11.18 26.03
N LEU A 39 20.63 -10.63 26.21
CA LEU A 39 21.34 -9.90 25.18
C LEU A 39 21.62 -10.78 23.95
N PHE A 40 21.90 -12.07 24.12
CA PHE A 40 22.28 -12.98 23.04
C PHE A 40 21.03 -13.59 22.39
N LYS A 41 20.74 -13.19 21.14
CA LYS A 41 19.66 -13.75 20.34
C LYS A 41 20.09 -15.04 19.64
N TYR A 42 21.29 -15.00 19.08
CA TYR A 42 21.88 -16.11 18.32
C TYR A 42 23.38 -16.09 18.48
N VAL A 43 23.98 -17.28 18.61
CA VAL A 43 25.43 -17.49 18.63
C VAL A 43 25.73 -18.74 17.83
N ILE A 44 26.77 -18.70 17.01
CA ILE A 44 27.36 -19.86 16.35
C ILE A 44 28.86 -19.86 16.60
N VAL A 45 29.43 -21.01 16.91
CA VAL A 45 30.88 -21.21 17.02
C VAL A 45 31.32 -22.46 16.27
N ASN A 46 32.47 -22.38 15.63
CA ASN A 46 33.21 -23.51 15.09
C ASN A 46 34.52 -23.66 15.85
N VAL A 47 34.87 -24.87 16.25
CA VAL A 47 36.19 -25.15 16.85
C VAL A 47 37.15 -25.45 15.70
N GLU A 48 38.17 -24.60 15.55
CA GLU A 48 39.11 -24.67 14.43
C GLU A 48 40.57 -24.70 14.89
N ARG A 49 41.42 -25.31 14.05
CA ARG A 49 42.88 -25.29 14.20
C ARG A 49 43.46 -24.24 13.26
N CYS A 50 44.26 -23.32 13.80
CA CYS A 50 44.97 -22.35 12.96
C CYS A 50 46.02 -23.06 12.08
N PRO A 51 46.01 -22.88 10.74
CA PRO A 51 46.96 -23.55 9.85
C PRO A 51 48.44 -23.19 10.10
N GLN A 52 48.73 -21.97 10.56
CA GLN A 52 50.12 -21.52 10.75
C GLN A 52 50.65 -21.74 12.16
N THR A 53 49.84 -21.53 13.19
CA THR A 53 50.28 -21.57 14.60
C THR A 53 49.87 -22.85 15.33
N GLU A 54 49.09 -23.71 14.67
CA GLU A 54 48.44 -24.90 15.23
C GLU A 54 47.53 -24.64 16.45
N GLY A 55 47.34 -23.38 16.84
CA GLY A 55 46.53 -22.98 17.98
C GLY A 55 45.05 -23.29 17.78
N ILE A 56 44.42 -23.79 18.82
CA ILE A 56 42.98 -24.09 18.85
C ILE A 56 42.22 -22.82 19.16
N HIS A 57 41.14 -22.57 18.43
CA HIS A 57 40.28 -21.41 18.67
C HIS A 57 38.83 -21.67 18.29
N TRP A 58 37.95 -20.85 18.84
CA TRP A 58 36.62 -20.64 18.29
C TRP A 58 36.66 -19.56 17.23
N GLN A 59 36.06 -19.87 16.08
CA GLN A 59 35.62 -18.88 15.12
C GLN A 59 34.11 -18.72 15.27
N GLY A 60 33.66 -17.54 15.71
CA GLY A 60 32.26 -17.34 16.12
C GLY A 60 31.59 -16.10 15.57
N TYR A 61 30.25 -16.14 15.55
CA TYR A 61 29.36 -15.05 15.17
C TYR A 61 28.22 -14.94 16.18
N THR A 62 27.83 -13.71 16.54
CA THR A 62 26.70 -13.47 17.45
C THR A 62 25.80 -12.33 16.99
N GLU A 63 24.50 -12.51 17.23
CA GLU A 63 23.45 -11.51 17.09
C GLU A 63 22.90 -11.10 18.45
N LEU A 64 22.81 -9.79 18.66
CA LEU A 64 22.41 -9.20 19.91
C LEU A 64 21.03 -8.54 19.77
N THR A 65 20.24 -8.59 20.84
CA THR A 65 18.92 -7.95 20.89
C THR A 65 19.00 -6.42 20.87
N SER A 66 20.14 -5.84 21.25
CA SER A 66 20.37 -4.39 21.29
C SER A 66 21.79 -4.01 20.83
N SER A 67 21.97 -2.73 20.46
CA SER A 67 23.27 -2.24 19.96
C SER A 67 24.19 -1.88 21.12
N VAL A 68 25.26 -2.64 21.34
CA VAL A 68 26.16 -2.51 22.49
C VAL A 68 27.62 -2.48 22.04
N ARG A 69 28.55 -2.10 22.93
CA ARG A 69 30.00 -2.17 22.66
C ARG A 69 30.51 -3.59 22.95
N PHE A 70 31.57 -4.04 22.28
CA PHE A 70 32.16 -5.36 22.53
C PHE A 70 32.60 -5.56 24.00
N THR A 71 32.98 -4.49 24.70
CA THR A 71 33.30 -4.54 26.14
C THR A 71 32.11 -4.99 26.99
N GLN A 72 30.88 -4.65 26.57
CA GLN A 72 29.66 -5.11 27.22
C GLN A 72 29.36 -6.56 26.87
N VAL A 73 29.62 -6.98 25.62
CA VAL A 73 29.50 -8.40 25.22
C VAL A 73 30.40 -9.27 26.09
N LYS A 74 31.67 -8.87 26.28
CA LYS A 74 32.62 -9.57 27.16
C LYS A 74 32.18 -9.63 28.63
N ALA A 75 31.56 -8.56 29.12
CA ALA A 75 31.03 -8.54 30.48
C ALA A 75 29.82 -9.46 30.67
N LYS A 76 29.09 -9.75 29.58
CA LYS A 76 27.88 -10.60 29.59
C LYS A 76 28.17 -12.07 29.25
N ALA A 77 29.24 -12.35 28.54
CA ALA A 77 29.75 -13.70 28.29
C ALA A 77 31.23 -13.77 28.71
N PRO A 78 31.53 -14.10 29.98
CA PRO A 78 32.89 -14.11 30.51
C PRO A 78 33.86 -15.06 29.77
N ILE A 79 33.36 -16.13 29.14
CA ILE A 79 34.15 -17.01 28.27
C ILE A 79 34.82 -16.26 27.10
N LEU A 80 34.29 -15.09 26.73
CA LEU A 80 34.83 -14.23 25.66
C LEU A 80 35.69 -13.08 26.17
N ALA A 81 36.09 -13.05 27.45
CA ALA A 81 36.82 -11.94 28.06
C ALA A 81 38.11 -11.57 27.29
N ASP A 82 38.85 -12.56 26.81
CA ASP A 82 40.08 -12.44 26.02
C ASP A 82 39.86 -12.64 24.50
N ALA A 83 38.61 -12.81 24.05
CA ALA A 83 38.30 -12.94 22.64
C ALA A 83 38.57 -11.64 21.85
N HIS A 84 39.00 -11.78 20.60
CA HIS A 84 39.10 -10.68 19.65
C HIS A 84 37.76 -10.48 18.95
N PHE A 85 37.29 -9.24 18.84
CA PHE A 85 35.97 -8.91 18.28
C PHE A 85 36.09 -7.94 17.11
N GLU A 86 35.34 -8.23 16.05
CA GLU A 86 35.16 -7.32 14.93
C GLU A 86 33.67 -7.14 14.62
N ARG A 87 33.30 -5.95 14.12
CA ARG A 87 31.93 -5.75 13.62
C ARG A 87 31.73 -6.64 12.40
N ARG A 88 30.57 -7.27 12.29
CA ARG A 88 30.22 -8.04 11.09
C ARG A 88 30.38 -7.19 9.84
N ARG A 89 31.14 -7.70 8.88
CA ARG A 89 31.22 -7.20 7.50
C ARG A 89 30.50 -8.22 6.63
N GLY A 90 29.61 -7.77 5.75
CA GLY A 90 28.77 -8.64 4.94
C GLY A 90 27.38 -8.94 5.52
N THR A 91 26.71 -9.87 4.86
CA THR A 91 25.35 -10.33 5.19
C THR A 91 25.36 -11.23 6.42
N ARG A 92 24.16 -11.57 6.89
CA ARG A 92 23.98 -12.48 8.03
C ARG A 92 24.39 -13.90 7.65
N ASP A 93 23.99 -14.34 6.46
CA ASP A 93 24.22 -15.68 5.96
C ASP A 93 25.70 -15.92 5.67
N GLU A 94 26.38 -14.94 5.04
CA GLU A 94 27.84 -14.98 4.84
C GLU A 94 28.61 -15.13 6.16
N ALA A 95 28.17 -14.45 7.22
CA ALA A 95 28.82 -14.54 8.53
C ALA A 95 28.57 -15.89 9.22
N ARG A 96 27.38 -16.49 9.03
CA ARG A 96 27.07 -17.83 9.52
C ARG A 96 27.88 -18.88 8.76
N GLU A 97 27.89 -18.81 7.43
CA GLU A 97 28.64 -19.71 6.55
C GLU A 97 30.15 -19.62 6.81
N TYR A 98 30.66 -18.44 7.13
CA TYR A 98 32.05 -18.26 7.58
C TYR A 98 32.39 -19.08 8.84
N CYS A 99 31.43 -19.27 9.75
CA CYS A 99 31.55 -20.11 10.94
C CYS A 99 31.17 -21.58 10.70
N MET A 100 30.99 -22.02 9.46
CA MET A 100 30.66 -23.41 9.10
C MET A 100 31.70 -24.06 8.18
N LYS A 101 32.85 -23.40 7.99
CA LYS A 101 33.90 -23.93 7.12
C LYS A 101 34.48 -25.22 7.70
N GLU A 102 34.55 -26.25 6.87
CA GLU A 102 35.03 -27.58 7.25
C GLU A 102 36.57 -27.71 7.15
N ASP A 103 37.22 -26.89 6.33
CA ASP A 103 38.65 -27.04 5.98
C ASP A 103 39.61 -27.07 7.19
N THR A 104 39.27 -26.34 8.25
CA THR A 104 40.05 -26.20 9.49
C THR A 104 39.31 -26.70 10.72
N GLN A 105 38.15 -27.34 10.51
CA GLN A 105 37.25 -27.74 11.57
C GLN A 105 37.79 -28.92 12.37
N ILE A 106 37.67 -28.81 13.69
CA ILE A 106 37.88 -29.91 14.63
C ILE A 106 36.54 -30.39 15.18
N ALA A 107 35.65 -29.47 15.57
CA ALA A 107 34.34 -29.80 16.12
C ALA A 107 33.33 -28.65 15.88
N GLY A 108 32.07 -29.01 15.65
CA GLY A 108 30.97 -28.06 15.44
C GLY A 108 30.31 -28.22 14.07
N PRO A 109 29.64 -27.17 13.56
CA PRO A 109 29.33 -25.93 14.26
C PRO A 109 28.38 -26.18 15.44
N PHE A 110 28.54 -25.41 16.52
CA PHE A 110 27.62 -25.39 17.65
C PHE A 110 26.81 -24.10 17.62
N GLU A 111 25.49 -24.21 17.82
CA GLU A 111 24.58 -23.07 17.76
C GLU A 111 23.81 -22.90 19.08
N TYR A 112 23.54 -21.65 19.43
CA TYR A 112 22.66 -21.26 20.53
C TYR A 112 21.67 -20.20 20.05
N GLY A 113 20.42 -20.33 20.49
CA GLY A 113 19.32 -19.46 20.07
C GLY A 113 18.72 -19.84 18.71
N VAL A 114 17.99 -18.91 18.10
CA VAL A 114 17.27 -19.17 16.83
C VAL A 114 17.81 -18.26 15.74
N PHE A 115 18.31 -18.86 14.65
CA PHE A 115 18.65 -18.16 13.41
C PHE A 115 17.38 -17.83 12.62
N ASP A 116 16.54 -16.94 13.17
CA ASP A 116 15.25 -16.63 12.56
C ASP A 116 15.43 -15.67 11.37
N ASP A 117 14.84 -15.99 10.22
CA ASP A 117 14.88 -15.17 9.01
C ASP A 117 14.26 -13.80 9.33
N GLY A 118 15.11 -12.80 9.56
CA GLY A 118 14.72 -11.45 9.95
C GLY A 118 13.94 -10.66 8.87
N GLN A 119 13.13 -11.33 8.05
CA GLN A 119 12.39 -10.84 6.90
C GLN A 119 10.86 -10.83 7.11
N GLY A 120 10.37 -10.95 8.35
CA GLY A 120 8.92 -11.05 8.63
C GLY A 120 8.05 -9.87 8.16
N THR A 121 8.60 -8.70 7.84
CA THR A 121 7.75 -7.56 7.40
C THR A 121 7.38 -7.60 5.91
N ARG A 122 8.09 -8.39 5.08
CA ARG A 122 7.81 -8.46 3.63
C ARG A 122 6.85 -9.59 3.27
N SER A 123 6.87 -10.71 3.99
CA SER A 123 5.88 -11.79 3.83
C SER A 123 4.48 -11.28 4.19
N ASP A 124 4.36 -10.59 5.31
CA ASP A 124 3.06 -10.26 5.88
C ASP A 124 2.34 -9.17 5.06
N LEU A 125 3.08 -8.20 4.50
CA LEU A 125 2.52 -7.23 3.56
C LEU A 125 2.12 -7.88 2.22
N ALA A 126 2.82 -8.94 1.80
CA ALA A 126 2.44 -9.69 0.60
C ALA A 126 1.13 -10.46 0.83
N GLU A 127 0.90 -10.98 2.04
CA GLU A 127 -0.37 -11.58 2.42
C GLU A 127 -1.52 -10.58 2.45
N VAL A 128 -1.31 -9.39 3.01
CA VAL A 128 -2.30 -8.29 2.97
C VAL A 128 -2.63 -7.94 1.52
N ALA A 129 -1.61 -7.77 0.66
CA ALA A 129 -1.81 -7.46 -0.75
C ALA A 129 -2.56 -8.59 -1.49
N LYS A 130 -2.28 -9.85 -1.17
CA LYS A 130 -2.98 -11.02 -1.72
C LYS A 130 -4.45 -11.04 -1.29
N ALA A 131 -4.74 -10.82 -0.01
CA ALA A 131 -6.10 -10.76 0.50
C ALA A 131 -6.92 -9.65 -0.19
N ILE A 132 -6.32 -8.49 -0.44
CA ILE A 132 -6.96 -7.40 -1.19
C ILE A 132 -7.23 -7.82 -2.64
N ALA A 133 -6.28 -8.50 -3.29
CA ALA A 133 -6.44 -9.01 -4.67
C ALA A 133 -7.52 -10.09 -4.79
N GLU A 134 -7.74 -10.87 -3.73
CA GLU A 134 -8.81 -11.86 -3.61
C GLU A 134 -10.17 -11.23 -3.26
N GLY A 135 -10.22 -9.92 -2.99
CA GLY A 135 -11.45 -9.16 -2.78
C GLY A 135 -11.85 -8.94 -1.33
N ALA A 136 -10.93 -9.12 -0.37
CA ALA A 136 -11.19 -8.84 1.03
C ALA A 136 -11.60 -7.37 1.26
N SER A 137 -12.64 -7.18 2.06
CA SER A 137 -13.14 -5.87 2.46
C SER A 137 -12.21 -5.16 3.45
N GLU A 138 -12.40 -3.85 3.61
CA GLU A 138 -11.59 -3.05 4.54
C GLU A 138 -11.72 -3.56 5.98
N LEU A 139 -12.93 -4.01 6.34
CA LEU A 139 -13.21 -4.59 7.65
C LEU A 139 -12.44 -5.89 7.85
N GLU A 140 -12.47 -6.81 6.88
CA GLU A 140 -11.73 -8.07 6.94
C GLU A 140 -10.22 -7.85 7.05
N ILE A 141 -9.66 -6.93 6.26
CA ILE A 141 -8.24 -6.57 6.35
C ILE A 141 -7.91 -6.00 7.74
N SER A 142 -8.77 -5.16 8.31
CA SER A 142 -8.56 -4.60 9.65
C SER A 142 -8.61 -5.64 10.77
N GLN A 143 -9.40 -6.71 10.58
CA GLN A 143 -9.56 -7.79 11.56
C GLN A 143 -8.47 -8.86 11.45
N LEU A 144 -8.09 -9.23 10.22
CA LEU A 144 -7.06 -10.24 9.95
C LEU A 144 -5.65 -9.69 10.13
N TYR A 145 -5.44 -8.41 9.80
CA TYR A 145 -4.11 -7.76 9.82
C TYR A 145 -4.12 -6.41 10.58
N PRO A 146 -4.52 -6.37 11.86
CA PRO A 146 -4.76 -5.12 12.60
C PRO A 146 -3.51 -4.24 12.73
N GLU A 147 -2.34 -4.82 13.03
CA GLU A 147 -1.09 -4.06 13.15
C GLU A 147 -0.67 -3.41 11.83
N HIS A 148 -0.79 -4.17 10.72
CA HIS A 148 -0.52 -3.67 9.38
C HIS A 148 -1.50 -2.58 8.98
N TYR A 149 -2.78 -2.76 9.26
CA TYR A 149 -3.80 -1.77 8.99
C TYR A 149 -3.52 -0.46 9.75
N ILE A 150 -3.21 -0.51 11.05
CA ILE A 150 -2.86 0.67 11.84
C ILE A 150 -1.63 1.40 11.25
N ARG A 151 -0.57 0.65 10.95
CA ARG A 151 0.71 1.23 10.51
C ARG A 151 0.70 1.71 9.05
N TYR A 152 -0.04 1.03 8.18
CA TYR A 152 -0.02 1.21 6.72
C TYR A 152 -1.39 1.53 6.11
N HIS A 153 -2.38 2.00 6.89
CA HIS A 153 -3.76 2.26 6.44
C HIS A 153 -3.85 3.02 5.11
N LYS A 154 -3.01 4.05 4.89
CA LYS A 154 -3.03 4.83 3.64
C LYS A 154 -2.67 3.99 2.41
N GLY A 155 -1.62 3.18 2.51
CA GLY A 155 -1.17 2.32 1.41
C GLY A 155 -2.17 1.20 1.13
N ILE A 156 -2.72 0.60 2.18
CA ILE A 156 -3.78 -0.42 2.08
C ILE A 156 -5.01 0.17 1.41
N LYS A 157 -5.51 1.32 1.86
CA LYS A 157 -6.67 2.00 1.23
C LYS A 157 -6.42 2.37 -0.22
N ALA A 158 -5.21 2.84 -0.55
CA ALA A 158 -4.84 3.14 -1.93
C ALA A 158 -4.88 1.89 -2.81
N LEU A 159 -4.31 0.77 -2.35
CA LEU A 159 -4.33 -0.50 -3.08
C LEU A 159 -5.75 -1.05 -3.25
N MET A 160 -6.55 -1.03 -2.18
CA MET A 160 -7.96 -1.42 -2.23
C MET A 160 -8.75 -0.57 -3.22
N ALA A 161 -8.57 0.76 -3.22
CA ALA A 161 -9.25 1.66 -4.16
C ALA A 161 -8.87 1.39 -5.63
N MET A 162 -7.63 0.99 -5.89
CA MET A 162 -7.18 0.60 -7.23
C MET A 162 -7.80 -0.72 -7.69
N GLN A 163 -8.01 -1.67 -6.76
CA GLN A 163 -8.53 -3.00 -7.06
C GLN A 163 -10.05 -3.14 -6.88
N HIS A 164 -10.71 -2.12 -6.34
CA HIS A 164 -12.17 -2.11 -6.19
C HIS A 164 -12.81 -2.28 -7.57
N LYS A 165 -13.50 -3.42 -7.75
CA LYS A 165 -14.37 -3.64 -8.90
C LYS A 165 -15.48 -2.59 -8.88
N GLU A 166 -15.80 -2.06 -10.04
CA GLU A 166 -17.02 -1.25 -10.20
C GLU A 166 -18.22 -2.14 -9.86
N ALA A 167 -19.28 -1.55 -9.30
CA ALA A 167 -20.46 -2.31 -8.92
C ALA A 167 -20.96 -3.14 -10.11
N ASP A 168 -21.35 -4.40 -9.86
CA ASP A 168 -21.87 -5.25 -10.92
C ASP A 168 -23.06 -4.56 -11.61
N PRO A 169 -23.16 -4.66 -12.96
CA PRO A 169 -24.30 -4.13 -13.67
C PRO A 169 -25.61 -4.71 -13.14
N ASP A 170 -26.64 -3.88 -13.05
CA ASP A 170 -28.01 -4.34 -12.84
C ASP A 170 -28.41 -5.24 -14.03
N PRO A 171 -28.56 -6.56 -13.83
CA PRO A 171 -28.83 -7.50 -14.92
C PRO A 171 -30.21 -7.27 -15.55
N ASP A 172 -31.12 -6.60 -14.84
CA ASP A 172 -32.48 -6.29 -15.27
C ASP A 172 -32.63 -4.83 -15.74
N PHE A 173 -31.52 -4.19 -16.13
CA PHE A 173 -31.55 -2.84 -16.67
C PHE A 173 -32.10 -2.81 -18.10
N VAL A 174 -33.42 -2.66 -18.21
CA VAL A 174 -34.10 -2.38 -19.48
C VAL A 174 -34.21 -0.88 -19.69
N THR A 175 -33.67 -0.42 -20.83
CA THR A 175 -33.61 0.99 -21.20
C THR A 175 -34.94 1.51 -21.70
N ARG A 176 -35.25 2.76 -21.35
CA ARG A 176 -36.35 3.54 -21.95
C ARG A 176 -35.80 4.34 -23.14
N PRO A 177 -36.66 4.76 -24.10
CA PRO A 177 -36.20 5.46 -25.30
C PRO A 177 -35.30 6.67 -25.03
N TRP A 178 -35.64 7.49 -24.03
CA TRP A 178 -34.81 8.65 -23.65
C TRP A 178 -33.45 8.26 -23.08
N GLN A 179 -33.37 7.12 -22.38
CA GLN A 179 -32.14 6.60 -21.80
C GLN A 179 -31.22 6.08 -22.92
N GLU A 180 -31.77 5.37 -23.90
CA GLU A 180 -31.03 4.91 -25.08
C GLU A 180 -30.47 6.09 -25.87
N HIS A 181 -31.32 7.08 -26.13
CA HIS A 181 -30.91 8.29 -26.83
C HIS A 181 -29.77 9.01 -26.11
N LEU A 182 -29.93 9.28 -24.81
CA LEU A 182 -28.87 9.94 -24.03
C LEU A 182 -27.60 9.09 -23.95
N MET A 183 -27.70 7.77 -23.76
CA MET A 183 -26.52 6.92 -23.73
C MET A 183 -25.78 6.93 -25.07
N ALA A 184 -26.48 6.93 -26.21
CA ALA A 184 -25.84 7.06 -27.52
C ALA A 184 -25.02 8.35 -27.61
N LEU A 185 -25.51 9.45 -27.05
CA LEU A 185 -24.79 10.73 -26.98
C LEU A 185 -23.59 10.69 -26.03
N LEU A 186 -23.74 10.04 -24.87
CA LEU A 186 -22.70 9.97 -23.82
C LEU A 186 -21.63 8.90 -24.06
N THR A 187 -21.87 7.96 -24.97
CA THR A 187 -20.94 6.84 -25.24
C THR A 187 -20.12 7.01 -26.51
N SER A 188 -20.40 8.06 -27.30
CA SER A 188 -19.57 8.48 -28.45
C SER A 188 -18.08 8.59 -28.08
N GLU A 189 -17.18 8.33 -29.03
CA GLU A 189 -15.75 8.16 -28.72
C GLU A 189 -15.08 9.38 -28.08
N VAL A 190 -15.53 10.59 -28.39
CA VAL A 190 -14.91 11.83 -27.89
C VAL A 190 -15.98 12.82 -27.43
N ALA A 191 -15.90 13.24 -26.17
CA ALA A 191 -16.68 14.37 -25.68
C ALA A 191 -16.09 15.67 -26.22
N ASP A 192 -16.95 16.56 -26.68
CA ASP A 192 -16.57 17.92 -27.06
C ASP A 192 -16.37 18.81 -25.81
N ASP A 193 -15.76 19.98 -26.02
CA ASP A 193 -15.40 20.94 -24.96
C ASP A 193 -16.54 21.89 -24.55
N ARG A 194 -17.77 21.66 -25.04
CA ARG A 194 -18.86 22.63 -24.95
C ARG A 194 -20.17 22.07 -24.42
N THR A 195 -20.63 20.93 -24.92
CA THR A 195 -21.96 20.38 -24.72
C THR A 195 -22.16 19.76 -23.35
N ILE A 196 -23.17 20.28 -22.64
CA ILE A 196 -23.70 19.80 -21.38
C ILE A 196 -25.10 19.27 -21.65
N TYR A 197 -25.34 17.99 -21.32
CA TYR A 197 -26.65 17.38 -21.43
C TYR A 197 -27.46 17.67 -20.16
N TRP A 198 -28.70 18.12 -20.31
CA TRP A 198 -29.57 18.42 -19.17
C TRP A 198 -30.87 17.66 -19.29
N VAL A 199 -31.10 16.68 -18.41
CA VAL A 199 -32.32 15.88 -18.39
C VAL A 199 -33.28 16.43 -17.35
N THR A 200 -34.43 16.90 -17.81
CA THR A 200 -35.48 17.45 -16.95
C THR A 200 -36.65 16.50 -16.84
N ASP A 201 -37.09 16.24 -15.60
CA ASP A 201 -38.33 15.51 -15.35
C ASP A 201 -39.08 16.08 -14.14
N THR A 202 -40.06 16.95 -14.42
CA THR A 202 -40.87 17.66 -13.43
C THR A 202 -41.79 16.76 -12.63
N ILE A 203 -42.26 15.64 -13.21
CA ILE A 203 -43.15 14.70 -12.54
C ILE A 203 -42.37 13.79 -11.59
N GLY A 204 -41.27 13.21 -12.04
CA GLY A 204 -40.50 12.20 -11.30
C GLY A 204 -40.80 10.76 -11.78
N GLY A 205 -40.01 9.80 -11.30
CA GLY A 205 -40.23 8.38 -11.58
C GLY A 205 -39.86 7.93 -13.00
N LYS A 206 -39.18 8.77 -13.79
CA LYS A 206 -38.83 8.45 -15.18
C LYS A 206 -37.55 7.63 -15.36
N GLY A 207 -36.88 7.27 -14.27
CA GLY A 207 -35.71 6.39 -14.27
C GLY A 207 -34.35 7.09 -14.34
N LYS A 208 -34.29 8.40 -14.02
CA LYS A 208 -33.03 9.18 -14.01
C LYS A 208 -31.94 8.55 -13.15
N THR A 209 -32.27 8.26 -11.89
CA THR A 209 -31.34 7.62 -10.94
C THR A 209 -30.89 6.24 -11.42
N ARG A 210 -31.78 5.44 -12.02
CA ARG A 210 -31.39 4.13 -12.60
C ARG A 210 -30.36 4.30 -13.73
N LEU A 211 -30.55 5.28 -14.62
CA LEU A 211 -29.57 5.56 -15.66
C LEU A 211 -28.25 6.07 -15.07
N ALA A 212 -28.29 6.96 -14.07
CA ALA A 212 -27.08 7.42 -13.39
C ALA A 212 -26.28 6.25 -12.80
N THR A 213 -26.94 5.31 -12.12
CA THR A 213 -26.31 4.08 -11.60
C THR A 213 -25.70 3.25 -12.72
N HIS A 214 -26.42 3.05 -13.82
CA HIS A 214 -25.91 2.30 -14.98
C HIS A 214 -24.68 2.97 -15.62
N LEU A 215 -24.68 4.29 -15.77
CA LEU A 215 -23.52 5.03 -16.28
C LEU A 215 -22.30 4.87 -15.38
N ILE A 216 -22.49 4.86 -14.06
CA ILE A 216 -21.41 4.67 -13.08
C ILE A 216 -20.80 3.26 -13.19
N SER A 217 -21.62 2.22 -13.34
CA SER A 217 -21.14 0.83 -13.39
C SER A 217 -20.60 0.42 -14.75
N MET A 218 -21.15 0.94 -15.85
CA MET A 218 -20.86 0.43 -17.20
C MET A 218 -20.13 1.41 -18.13
N HIS A 219 -20.14 2.71 -17.80
CA HIS A 219 -19.66 3.75 -18.72
C HIS A 219 -18.67 4.73 -18.07
N HIS A 220 -17.96 4.28 -17.03
CA HIS A 220 -17.01 5.10 -16.27
C HIS A 220 -17.61 6.45 -15.84
N GLY A 221 -18.88 6.41 -15.43
CA GLY A 221 -19.60 7.53 -14.86
C GLY A 221 -19.05 7.89 -13.49
N PHE A 222 -18.88 9.18 -13.25
CA PHE A 222 -18.41 9.69 -11.96
C PHE A 222 -19.43 10.68 -11.40
N PRO A 223 -20.09 10.33 -10.28
CA PRO A 223 -21.07 11.22 -9.66
C PRO A 223 -20.35 12.37 -8.94
N LEU A 224 -20.82 13.58 -9.19
CA LEU A 224 -20.31 14.80 -8.57
C LEU A 224 -21.42 15.50 -7.80
N SER A 225 -21.15 15.75 -6.53
CA SER A 225 -22.05 16.43 -5.61
C SER A 225 -21.27 17.07 -4.47
N GLY A 226 -21.89 18.01 -3.76
CA GLY A 226 -21.26 18.69 -2.62
C GLY A 226 -20.47 19.93 -3.01
N LYS A 227 -19.63 20.42 -2.08
CA LYS A 227 -18.93 21.71 -2.26
C LYS A 227 -17.85 21.60 -3.35
N MET A 228 -17.58 22.72 -4.02
CA MET A 228 -16.59 22.80 -5.10
C MET A 228 -15.23 22.15 -4.76
N PRO A 229 -14.55 22.48 -3.64
CA PRO A 229 -13.25 21.88 -3.36
C PRO A 229 -13.29 20.36 -3.14
N ASP A 230 -14.42 19.83 -2.66
CA ASP A 230 -14.59 18.39 -2.43
C ASP A 230 -14.76 17.65 -3.76
N MET A 231 -15.56 18.22 -4.67
CA MET A 231 -15.72 17.70 -6.03
C MET A 231 -14.40 17.70 -6.81
N VAL A 232 -13.63 18.80 -6.74
CA VAL A 232 -12.32 18.90 -7.38
C VAL A 232 -11.37 17.83 -6.86
N TYR A 233 -11.27 17.69 -5.53
CA TYR A 233 -10.41 16.69 -4.90
C TYR A 233 -10.81 15.26 -5.30
N ALA A 234 -12.10 14.93 -5.27
CA ALA A 234 -12.61 13.61 -5.64
C ALA A 234 -12.34 13.28 -7.12
N TYR A 235 -12.61 14.22 -8.02
CA TYR A 235 -12.38 14.03 -9.46
C TYR A 235 -10.89 13.87 -9.78
N MET A 236 -10.02 14.72 -9.21
CA MET A 236 -8.57 14.62 -9.40
C MET A 236 -8.01 13.31 -8.83
N SER A 237 -8.48 12.88 -7.65
CA SER A 237 -8.07 11.61 -7.05
C SER A 237 -8.42 10.42 -7.96
N ARG A 238 -9.59 10.46 -8.61
CA ARG A 238 -10.01 9.46 -9.59
C ARG A 238 -9.12 9.45 -10.83
N CYS A 239 -8.80 10.62 -11.38
CA CYS A 239 -7.92 10.73 -12.55
C CYS A 239 -6.47 10.29 -12.25
N ASN A 240 -5.95 10.58 -11.06
CA ASN A 240 -4.60 10.17 -10.63
C ASN A 240 -4.45 8.65 -10.50
N GLN A 241 -5.56 7.90 -10.40
CA GLN A 241 -5.57 6.44 -10.46
C GLN A 241 -5.58 5.91 -11.91
N HIS A 242 -5.29 6.75 -12.92
CA HIS A 242 -5.41 6.46 -14.35
C HIS A 242 -6.82 6.00 -14.79
N ARG A 243 -7.85 6.37 -14.02
CA ARG A 243 -9.26 6.07 -14.29
C ARG A 243 -10.00 7.35 -14.65
N TYR A 244 -9.70 7.94 -15.80
CA TYR A 244 -10.36 9.16 -16.25
C TYR A 244 -11.86 8.93 -16.43
N PRO A 245 -12.73 9.67 -15.71
CA PRO A 245 -14.16 9.58 -15.94
C PRO A 245 -14.51 9.93 -17.39
N ARG A 246 -15.33 9.10 -18.05
CA ARG A 246 -15.87 9.44 -19.37
C ARG A 246 -17.11 10.32 -19.27
N VAL A 247 -17.88 10.14 -18.19
CA VAL A 247 -19.13 10.86 -17.95
C VAL A 247 -19.12 11.45 -16.55
N ALA A 248 -19.20 12.77 -16.43
CA ALA A 248 -19.45 13.47 -15.18
C ALA A 248 -20.95 13.62 -14.97
N ILE A 249 -21.46 13.14 -13.84
CA ILE A 249 -22.89 13.04 -13.55
C ILE A 249 -23.25 13.94 -12.38
N PHE A 250 -24.16 14.87 -12.59
CA PHE A 250 -24.73 15.72 -11.54
C PHE A 250 -26.19 15.33 -11.33
N ASP A 251 -26.52 14.69 -10.21
CA ASP A 251 -27.91 14.39 -9.84
C ASP A 251 -28.41 15.44 -8.83
N ILE A 252 -29.23 16.38 -9.32
CA ILE A 252 -29.74 17.50 -8.53
C ILE A 252 -31.10 17.10 -7.94
N SER A 253 -31.13 16.93 -6.62
CA SER A 253 -32.39 16.77 -5.89
C SER A 253 -33.19 18.08 -5.89
N ARG A 254 -34.53 17.98 -5.78
CA ARG A 254 -35.41 19.16 -5.68
C ARG A 254 -34.98 20.13 -4.57
N ALA A 255 -34.50 19.61 -3.45
CA ALA A 255 -34.08 20.41 -2.31
C ALA A 255 -32.75 21.16 -2.53
N ALA A 256 -31.84 20.59 -3.34
CA ALA A 256 -30.52 21.18 -3.58
C ALA A 256 -30.52 22.24 -4.70
N GLN A 257 -31.64 22.42 -5.39
CA GLN A 257 -31.67 23.18 -6.63
C GLN A 257 -31.35 24.67 -6.46
N GLU A 258 -31.88 25.31 -5.41
CA GLU A 258 -31.65 26.73 -5.15
C GLU A 258 -30.17 27.07 -4.86
N TYR A 259 -29.40 26.07 -4.41
CA TYR A 259 -27.99 26.24 -4.05
C TYR A 259 -27.03 25.58 -5.06
N SER A 260 -27.51 25.21 -6.24
CA SER A 260 -26.77 24.43 -7.23
C SER A 260 -25.78 25.22 -8.09
N GLY A 261 -25.64 26.55 -7.91
CA GLY A 261 -24.78 27.41 -8.74
C GLY A 261 -23.33 26.92 -8.90
N HIS A 262 -22.77 26.33 -7.84
CA HIS A 262 -21.41 25.77 -7.87
C HIS A 262 -21.29 24.51 -8.75
N LEU A 263 -22.37 23.77 -8.99
CA LEU A 263 -22.39 22.61 -9.89
C LEU A 263 -22.26 23.06 -11.35
N TYR A 264 -22.89 24.17 -11.73
CA TYR A 264 -22.72 24.79 -13.05
C TYR A 264 -21.26 25.20 -13.28
N SER A 265 -20.64 25.88 -12.32
CA SER A 265 -19.23 26.25 -12.41
C SER A 265 -18.32 25.02 -12.49
N MET A 266 -18.65 23.93 -11.79
CA MET A 266 -17.87 22.68 -11.87
C MET A 266 -17.99 22.06 -13.26
N ALA A 267 -19.18 22.06 -13.86
CA ALA A 267 -19.38 21.59 -15.22
C ALA A 267 -18.58 22.41 -16.26
N GLU A 268 -18.51 23.74 -16.11
CA GLU A 268 -17.67 24.58 -16.96
C GLU A 268 -16.17 24.26 -16.80
N HIS A 269 -15.69 24.07 -15.57
CA HIS A 269 -14.31 23.68 -15.35
C HIS A 269 -13.98 22.33 -16.00
N LEU A 270 -14.87 21.34 -15.86
CA LEU A 270 -14.72 20.02 -16.49
C LEU A 270 -14.64 20.13 -18.02
N LYS A 271 -15.50 20.95 -18.63
CA LYS A 271 -15.48 21.21 -20.07
C LYS A 271 -14.24 21.95 -20.55
N SER A 272 -13.59 22.72 -19.68
CA SER A 272 -12.32 23.36 -19.97
C SER A 272 -11.09 22.41 -19.89
N GLY A 273 -11.29 21.16 -19.47
CA GLY A 273 -10.24 20.15 -19.29
C GLY A 273 -9.23 20.47 -18.18
N ARG A 274 -9.59 21.37 -17.25
CA ARG A 274 -8.68 21.94 -16.26
C ARG A 274 -9.34 22.08 -14.90
N LEU A 275 -8.60 21.74 -13.85
CA LEU A 275 -8.99 21.93 -12.46
C LEU A 275 -7.82 22.48 -11.64
N PHE A 276 -8.16 23.20 -10.58
CA PHE A 276 -7.21 23.68 -9.59
C PHE A 276 -7.64 23.23 -8.20
N ASN A 277 -6.86 22.34 -7.60
CA ASN A 277 -7.10 21.89 -6.22
C ASN A 277 -6.49 22.89 -5.25
N THR A 278 -7.32 23.40 -4.32
CA THR A 278 -6.92 24.33 -3.27
C THR A 278 -6.65 23.64 -1.93
N LYS A 279 -6.89 22.33 -1.82
CA LYS A 279 -6.75 21.54 -0.59
C LYS A 279 -5.50 20.65 -0.64
N TRP A 280 -4.78 20.58 0.49
CA TRP A 280 -3.71 19.59 0.75
C TRP A 280 -2.62 19.55 -0.33
N GLU A 281 -1.87 20.65 -0.45
CA GLU A 281 -0.90 20.96 -1.53
C GLU A 281 -1.58 21.37 -2.84
N SER A 282 -1.54 22.68 -3.13
CA SER A 282 -2.22 23.25 -4.28
C SER A 282 -1.61 22.73 -5.59
N GLN A 283 -2.46 22.17 -6.45
CA GLN A 283 -2.02 21.56 -7.70
C GLN A 283 -2.97 21.93 -8.85
N HIS A 284 -2.39 22.26 -10.00
CA HIS A 284 -3.14 22.36 -11.26
C HIS A 284 -3.20 20.98 -11.92
N PHE A 285 -4.31 20.68 -12.59
CA PHE A 285 -4.53 19.37 -13.20
C PHE A 285 -5.22 19.51 -14.54
N THR A 286 -4.71 18.78 -15.54
CA THR A 286 -5.27 18.68 -16.89
C THR A 286 -5.71 17.25 -17.16
N PHE A 287 -6.81 17.09 -17.91
CA PHE A 287 -7.41 15.79 -18.19
C PHE A 287 -8.21 15.81 -19.49
N PRO A 288 -8.48 14.64 -20.09
CA PRO A 288 -9.42 14.54 -21.20
C PRO A 288 -10.81 15.03 -20.78
N THR A 289 -11.41 15.91 -21.57
CA THR A 289 -12.73 16.46 -21.27
C THR A 289 -13.78 15.33 -21.21
N PRO A 290 -14.58 15.23 -20.12
CA PRO A 290 -15.65 14.25 -20.03
C PRO A 290 -16.92 14.74 -20.74
N HIS A 291 -17.83 13.81 -21.05
CA HIS A 291 -19.23 14.18 -21.21
C HIS A 291 -19.78 14.68 -19.88
N VAL A 292 -20.68 15.65 -19.91
CA VAL A 292 -21.30 16.20 -18.69
C VAL A 292 -22.80 16.06 -18.80
N VAL A 293 -23.43 15.44 -17.80
CA VAL A 293 -24.87 15.29 -17.73
C VAL A 293 -25.43 15.73 -16.37
N PHE A 294 -26.53 16.48 -16.42
CA PHE A 294 -27.33 16.83 -15.27
C PHE A 294 -28.66 16.06 -15.30
N PHE A 295 -29.00 15.43 -14.19
CA PHE A 295 -30.34 14.93 -13.92
C PHE A 295 -31.03 15.88 -12.95
N SER A 296 -32.17 16.41 -13.35
CA SER A 296 -32.90 17.38 -12.54
C SER A 296 -34.41 17.19 -12.64
N ASN A 297 -35.14 17.71 -11.65
CA ASN A 297 -36.59 17.82 -11.72
C ASN A 297 -37.08 19.11 -12.37
N THR A 298 -36.16 19.96 -12.80
CA THR A 298 -36.47 21.31 -13.25
C THR A 298 -35.50 21.67 -14.38
N SER A 299 -35.87 22.66 -15.19
CA SER A 299 -35.01 23.16 -16.27
C SER A 299 -33.77 23.85 -15.70
N TRP A 300 -32.74 23.98 -16.52
CA TRP A 300 -31.50 24.65 -16.16
C TRP A 300 -31.70 26.17 -16.09
N ASP A 301 -30.85 26.82 -15.28
CA ASP A 301 -30.87 28.27 -15.14
C ASP A 301 -30.10 28.94 -16.30
N ARG A 302 -30.86 29.61 -17.19
CA ARG A 302 -30.34 30.33 -18.37
C ARG A 302 -29.40 31.48 -18.04
N SER A 303 -29.33 31.90 -16.78
CA SER A 303 -28.36 32.90 -16.33
C SER A 303 -26.99 32.31 -15.95
N LYS A 304 -26.88 30.98 -15.82
CA LYS A 304 -25.66 30.31 -15.31
C LYS A 304 -24.79 29.69 -16.38
N LEU A 305 -25.34 29.38 -17.55
CA LEU A 305 -24.62 28.83 -18.69
C LEU A 305 -25.03 29.55 -19.97
N SER A 306 -24.13 29.59 -20.95
CA SER A 306 -24.48 30.08 -22.27
C SER A 306 -25.42 29.09 -22.99
N LEU A 307 -26.38 29.63 -23.76
CA LEU A 307 -27.47 28.85 -24.38
C LEU A 307 -26.98 27.75 -25.31
N ASP A 308 -25.87 27.99 -25.99
CA ASP A 308 -25.23 27.06 -26.91
C ASP A 308 -24.54 25.87 -26.24
N ARG A 309 -24.37 25.89 -24.90
CA ARG A 309 -23.76 24.78 -24.17
C ARG A 309 -24.75 23.68 -23.83
N VAL A 310 -26.03 24.00 -23.69
CA VAL A 310 -26.98 23.06 -23.07
C VAL A 310 -27.85 22.38 -24.12
N VAL A 311 -27.77 21.05 -24.19
CA VAL A 311 -28.72 20.20 -24.90
C VAL A 311 -29.71 19.66 -23.87
N GLU A 312 -30.93 20.22 -23.87
CA GLU A 312 -31.97 19.89 -22.90
C GLU A 312 -32.87 18.75 -23.42
N ILE A 313 -33.05 17.72 -22.60
CA ILE A 313 -33.94 16.58 -22.82
C ILE A 313 -35.06 16.68 -21.79
N ASP A 314 -36.18 17.31 -22.17
CA ASP A 314 -37.37 17.38 -21.32
C ASP A 314 -38.21 16.12 -21.45
N LEU A 315 -38.21 15.29 -20.40
CA LEU A 315 -38.94 14.03 -20.42
C LEU A 315 -40.47 14.20 -20.37
N ASN A 316 -40.99 15.41 -20.12
CA ASN A 316 -42.42 15.72 -20.10
C ASN A 316 -42.93 16.27 -21.43
N ASN A 317 -42.02 16.76 -22.27
CA ASN A 317 -42.31 17.18 -23.62
C ASN A 317 -41.29 16.57 -24.59
N PRO A 318 -41.55 15.34 -25.09
CA PRO A 318 -40.58 14.59 -25.86
C PRO A 318 -40.49 15.08 -27.31
N MET A 319 -40.07 16.33 -27.50
CA MET A 319 -39.63 16.85 -28.80
C MET A 319 -38.19 16.42 -29.17
N TRP A 320 -37.57 15.57 -28.33
CA TRP A 320 -36.23 15.00 -28.52
C TRP A 320 -36.27 13.62 -29.22
N LEU A 321 -37.45 13.14 -29.61
CA LEU A 321 -37.66 11.91 -30.40
C LEU A 321 -37.49 12.16 -31.90
#